data_AF-A0A6N7WNP9-F1
#
_entry.id   AF-A0A6N7WNP9-F1
#
_cell.length_a   1.000
_cell.length_b   1.000
_cell.length_c   1.000
_cell.angle_alpha   90.00
_cell.angle_beta   90.00
_cell.angle_gamma   90.00
#
_symmetry.space_group_name_H-M   'P 1'
#
loop_
_entity.id
_entity.type
_entity.pdbx_description
1 polymer ?
#
loop_
_entity_poly.entity_id
_entity_poly.type
_entity_poly.pdbx_seq_one_letter_code
_entity_poly.pdbx_strand_id
1 'polypeptide(L)' 'MRYRIERTKGQYCHFANSRKELLDYLKHASAGTVTDIRKIYKSGVTDSVMEIYLPYIKTTEPMK' A
#
# COMPACT_ATOMS: atom_id res chain seq x y z
N MET A 1 -4.18 10.16 8.84
CA MET A 1 -5.04 9.16 8.17
C MET A 1 -4.26 7.87 8.17
N ARG A 2 -4.81 6.78 8.70
CA ARG A 2 -4.07 5.53 8.84
C ARG A 2 -4.34 4.63 7.64
N TYR A 3 -3.33 3.88 7.22
CA TYR A 3 -3.40 2.93 6.13
C TYR A 3 -2.95 1.56 6.61
N ARG A 4 -3.56 0.50 6.09
CA ARG A 4 -3.11 -0.88 6.21
C ARG A 4 -2.74 -1.38 4.83
N ILE A 5 -1.50 -1.82 4.68
CA ILE A 5 -0.96 -2.34 3.44
C ILE A 5 -0.99 -3.86 3.56
N GLU A 6 -1.84 -4.49 2.75
CA GLU A 6 -1.91 -5.94 2.63
C GLU A 6 -0.80 -6.42 1.70
N ARG A 7 -0.23 -7.57 2.05
CA ARG A 7 0.85 -8.19 1.27
C ARG A 7 0.47 -9.59 0.83
N THR A 8 1.31 -10.21 0.01
CA THR A 8 1.13 -11.60 -0.42
C THR A 8 0.93 -12.52 0.78
N LYS A 9 0.12 -13.58 0.57
CA LYS A 9 -0.33 -14.50 1.62
C LYS A 9 0.87 -15.00 2.45
N GLY A 10 0.75 -14.88 3.77
CA GLY A 10 1.78 -15.29 4.72
C GLY A 10 2.71 -14.17 5.20
N GLN A 11 2.67 -12.99 4.57
CA GLN A 11 3.37 -11.81 5.08
C GLN A 11 2.49 -10.99 6.02
N TYR A 12 3.05 -10.49 7.12
CA TYR A 12 2.35 -9.56 8.01
C TYR A 12 1.91 -8.29 7.27
N CYS A 13 0.75 -7.73 7.61
CA CYS A 13 0.37 -6.41 7.10
C CYS A 13 1.28 -5.31 7.67
N HIS A 14 1.44 -4.21 6.93
CA HIS A 14 2.14 -3.02 7.42
C HIS A 14 1.14 -1.88 7.65
N PHE A 15 1.39 -1.04 8.66
CA PHE A 15 0.56 0.12 8.93
C PHE A 15 1.35 1.41 8.73
N ALA A 16 0.77 2.36 8.01
CA ALA A 16 1.29 3.72 7.88
C ALA A 16 0.32 4.71 8.53
N ASN A 17 0.81 5.62 9.35
CA ASN A 17 -0.03 6.57 10.10
C ASN A 17 -0.28 7.89 9.33
N SER A 18 0.41 8.05 8.20
CA SER A 18 0.31 9.20 7.33
C SER A 18 0.44 8.80 5.85
N ARG A 19 -0.01 9.67 4.94
CA ARG A 19 0.21 9.49 3.50
C ARG A 19 1.71 9.50 3.17
N LYS A 20 2.51 10.30 3.90
CA LYS A 20 3.96 10.36 3.72
C LYS A 20 4.60 9.01 3.99
N GLU A 21 4.31 8.40 5.13
CA GLU A 21 4.78 7.06 5.48
C GLU A 21 4.34 6.00 4.46
N LEU A 22 3.08 6.07 4.00
CA LEU A 22 2.59 5.16 2.97
C LEU A 22 3.44 5.29 1.70
N LEU A 23 3.63 6.51 1.19
CA LEU A 23 4.43 6.70 -0.03
C LEU A 23 5.88 6.28 0.14
N ASP A 24 6.49 6.57 1.29
CA ASP A 24 7.86 6.14 1.56
C ASP A 24 7.96 4.61 1.64
N TYR A 25 6.96 3.93 2.17
CA TYR A 25 6.88 2.46 2.12
C TYR A 25 6.76 1.93 0.68
N LEU A 26 5.83 2.47 -0.12
CA LEU A 26 5.57 1.97 -1.48
C LEU A 26 6.77 2.13 -2.42
N LYS A 27 7.59 3.17 -2.24
CA LYS A 27 8.86 3.36 -3.00
C LYS A 27 9.88 2.24 -2.79
N HIS A 28 9.81 1.56 -1.64
CA HIS A 28 10.74 0.47 -1.27
C HIS A 28 10.09 -0.91 -1.36
N ALA A 29 8.77 -0.98 -1.54
CA ALA A 29 8.06 -2.23 -1.73
C ALA A 29 8.46 -2.88 -3.07
N SER A 30 8.73 -4.18 -3.04
CA SER A 30 9.00 -4.95 -4.26
C SER A 30 7.73 -5.08 -5.09
N ALA A 31 7.86 -5.05 -6.42
CA ALA A 31 6.72 -5.25 -7.32
C ALA A 31 5.98 -6.56 -6.98
N GLY A 32 4.65 -6.52 -7.05
CA GLY A 32 3.81 -7.70 -6.78
C GLY A 32 3.72 -8.12 -5.31
N THR A 33 4.38 -7.43 -4.37
CA THR A 33 4.27 -7.77 -2.93
C THR A 33 3.09 -7.14 -2.24
N VAL A 34 2.64 -5.96 -2.68
CA VAL A 34 1.47 -5.26 -2.15
C VAL A 34 0.23 -5.75 -2.89
N THR A 35 -0.72 -6.32 -2.16
CA THR A 35 -1.95 -6.92 -2.72
C THR A 35 -3.17 -6.01 -2.58
N ASP A 36 -3.20 -5.16 -1.55
CA ASP A 36 -4.22 -4.13 -1.36
C ASP A 36 -3.69 -3.03 -0.43
N ILE A 37 -4.31 -1.85 -0.49
CA ILE A 37 -4.06 -0.73 0.44
C ILE A 37 -5.40 -0.27 0.98
N ARG A 38 -5.63 -0.46 2.28
CA ARG A 38 -6.86 -0.06 2.98
C ARG A 38 -6.63 1.25 3.70
N LYS A 39 -7.46 2.26 3.42
CA LYS A 39 -7.55 3.48 4.22
C LYS A 39 -8.46 3.24 5.42
N ILE A 40 -8.01 3.61 6.62
CA ILE A 40 -8.75 3.43 7.88
C ILE A 40 -9.23 4.79 8.37
N TYR A 41 -10.54 4.97 8.47
CA TYR A 41 -11.15 6.17 9.01
C TYR A 41 -11.22 6.13 10.54
N LYS A 42 -11.43 7.29 11.17
CA LYS A 42 -11.63 7.38 12.63
C LYS A 42 -12.81 6.54 13.13
N SER A 43 -13.81 6.31 12.26
CA SER A 43 -14.96 5.45 12.54
C SER A 43 -14.63 3.94 12.53
N GLY A 44 -13.43 3.54 12.11
CA GLY A 44 -13.04 2.14 11.92
C GLY A 44 -13.44 1.54 10.57
N VAL A 45 -14.26 2.25 9.77
CA VAL A 45 -14.56 1.87 8.39
C VAL A 45 -13.25 1.82 7.58
N THR A 46 -13.19 0.90 6.61
CA THR A 46 -12.06 0.78 5.70
C THR A 46 -12.49 0.70 4.26
N ASP A 47 -11.76 1.40 3.38
CA ASP A 47 -11.93 1.34 1.92
C ASP A 47 -10.62 0.91 1.27
N SER A 48 -10.71 0.11 0.21
CA SER A 48 -9.55 -0.10 -0.65
C SER A 48 -9.30 1.19 -1.44
N VAL A 49 -8.04 1.60 -1.47
CA VAL A 49 -7.53 2.73 -2.24
C VAL A 49 -6.40 2.29 -3.16
N MET A 50 -6.28 0.99 -3.44
CA MET A 50 -5.17 0.43 -4.21
C MET A 50 -5.01 1.14 -5.55
N GLU A 51 -6.09 1.37 -6.28
CA GLU A 51 -6.08 2.04 -7.60
C GLU A 51 -5.44 3.43 -7.57
N ILE A 52 -5.65 4.19 -6.49
CA ILE A 52 -5.08 5.52 -6.30
C ILE A 52 -3.57 5.44 -6.10
N TYR A 53 -3.09 4.35 -5.51
CA TYR A 53 -1.69 4.20 -5.10
C TYR A 53 -0.86 3.28 -5.98
N LEU A 54 -1.48 2.58 -6.94
CA LEU A 54 -0.81 1.76 -7.95
C LEU A 54 0.40 2.46 -8.60
N PRO A 55 0.32 3.75 -9.02
CA PRO A 55 1.45 4.42 -9.66
C PRO A 55 2.69 4.61 -8.78
N TYR A 56 2.56 4.46 -7.46
CA TYR A 56 3.67 4.63 -6.51
C TYR A 56 4.36 3.32 -6.14
N ILE A 57 3.79 2.18 -6.55
CA ILE A 57 4.42 0.88 -6.39
C ILE A 57 5.39 0.72 -7.55
N LYS A 58 6.68 0.51 -7.26
CA LYS A 58 7.66 0.26 -8.30
C LYS A 58 7.28 -1.00 -9.06
N THR A 59 6.77 -0.86 -10.29
CA THR A 59 6.73 -1.94 -11.27
C THR A 59 8.15 -2.17 -11.76
N THR A 60 8.76 -3.27 -11.36
CA THR A 60 10.01 -3.74 -11.96
C THR A 60 9.67 -4.45 -13.27
N GLU A 61 9.21 -3.70 -14.25
CA GLU A 61 9.17 -4.12 -15.65
C GLU A 61 9.85 -2.99 -16.44
N PRO A 62 10.92 -3.26 -17.20
CA PRO A 62 11.46 -2.27 -18.11
C PRO A 62 10.39 -1.99 -19.17
N MET A 63 10.07 -0.72 -19.41
CA MET A 63 9.39 -0.32 -20.65
C MET A 63 10.22 -0.88 -21.81
N LYS A 64 9.66 -1.86 -22.54
CA LYS A 64 10.15 -2.28 -23.85
C LYS A 64 9.97 -1.17 -24.86
#